data_AF-A0A529LTF5-F1
#
_entry.id   AF-A0A529LTF5-F1
#
_cell.length_a   1.000
_cell.length_b   1.000
_cell.length_c   1.000
_cell.angle_alpha   90.00
_cell.angle_beta   90.00
_cell.angle_gamma   90.00
#
_symmetry.space_group_name_H-M   'P 1'
#
loop_
_entity.id
_entity.type
_entity.pdbx_description
1 polymer ?
#
loop_
_entity_poly.entity_id
_entity_poly.type
_entity_poly.pdbx_seq_one_letter_code
_entity_poly.pdbx_strand_id
1 'polypeptide(L)'
;TMSHGLGKLGPDGRVAVANAEAARLMSLRSGDALLGRSIHGLLMRGVAGGMLAPKDCRYIEAQLTRALREGRDRKVLVSLANGQHYEFSAREGSQELGVITFEDVTVRVEAEEKIRFMARYDNLTGLPNRAYFHELVREAMASGEQDRLCGLAVLDLDDFKSVNDTLGHP
;
A
#
# COMPACT_ATOMS: atom_id res chain seq x y z
N THR A 1 19.28 -2.77 -5.24
CA THR A 1 19.82 -1.43 -4.91
C THR A 1 18.98 -0.94 -3.75
N MET A 2 19.52 -0.83 -2.52
CA MET A 2 18.68 -0.66 -1.32
C MET A 2 17.82 0.62 -1.43
N SER A 3 16.50 0.45 -1.58
CA SER A 3 15.48 1.49 -1.82
C SER A 3 14.74 1.91 -0.55
N HIS A 4 15.30 1.59 0.62
CA HIS A 4 14.63 1.74 1.91
C HIS A 4 15.37 2.79 2.74
N GLY A 5 14.62 3.74 3.29
CA GLY A 5 15.09 4.57 4.39
C GLY A 5 15.29 3.68 5.62
N LEU A 6 16.48 3.74 6.22
CA LEU A 6 16.83 2.96 7.41
C LEU A 6 17.24 3.91 8.53
N GLY A 7 16.63 3.72 9.70
CA GLY A 7 17.00 4.38 10.95
C GLY A 7 17.22 3.36 12.05
N LYS A 8 18.34 3.43 12.77
CA LYS A 8 18.54 2.71 14.03
C LYS A 8 18.25 3.64 15.20
N LEU A 9 17.53 3.15 16.18
CA LEU A 9 17.23 3.85 17.42
C LEU A 9 18.27 3.53 18.49
N GLY A 10 18.66 4.53 19.25
CA GLY A 10 19.40 4.41 20.51
C GLY A 10 18.52 3.90 21.66
N PRO A 11 19.14 3.60 22.82
CA PRO A 11 18.42 3.18 24.03
C PRO A 11 17.41 4.22 24.56
N ASP A 12 17.59 5.49 24.18
CA ASP A 12 16.70 6.60 24.48
C ASP A 12 15.50 6.73 23.52
N GLY A 13 15.38 5.79 22.57
CA GLY A 13 14.33 5.80 21.54
C GLY A 13 14.52 6.86 20.46
N ARG A 14 15.71 7.45 20.35
CA ARG A 14 16.05 8.47 19.34
C ARG A 14 16.89 7.89 18.23
N VAL A 15 16.81 8.44 17.02
CA VAL A 15 17.60 7.97 15.88
C VAL A 15 19.09 8.18 16.16
N ALA A 16 19.83 7.09 16.27
CA ALA A 16 21.28 7.06 16.45
C ALA A 16 22.03 6.94 15.12
N VAL A 17 21.41 6.28 14.13
CA VAL A 17 21.98 6.12 12.79
C VAL A 17 20.86 6.26 11.77
N ALA A 18 21.10 6.97 10.67
CA ALA A 18 20.21 7.02 9.52
C ALA A 18 21.02 6.92 8.23
N ASN A 19 20.48 6.23 7.22
CA ASN A 19 21.09 6.22 5.88
C ASN A 19 20.69 7.47 5.07
N ALA A 20 21.38 7.72 3.96
CA ALA A 20 21.07 8.86 3.09
C ALA A 20 19.66 8.78 2.48
N GLU A 21 19.19 7.57 2.18
CA GLU A 21 17.85 7.36 1.61
C GLU A 21 16.74 7.77 2.59
N ALA A 22 16.94 7.56 3.88
CA ALA A 22 16.01 8.01 4.91
C ALA A 22 15.82 9.54 4.87
N ALA A 23 16.91 10.30 4.71
CA ALA A 23 16.83 11.74 4.58
C ALA A 23 16.11 12.16 3.29
N ARG A 24 16.43 11.49 2.17
CA ARG A 24 15.84 11.78 0.86
C ARG A 24 14.31 11.59 0.87
N LEU A 25 13.85 10.44 1.36
CA LEU A 25 12.42 10.12 1.47
C LEU A 25 11.68 11.05 2.44
N MET A 26 12.36 11.56 3.47
CA MET A 26 11.79 12.57 4.38
C MET A 26 11.95 14.01 3.89
N SER A 27 12.40 14.22 2.65
CA SER A 27 12.70 15.54 2.07
C SER A 27 13.64 16.40 2.93
N LEU A 28 14.62 15.76 3.57
CA LEU A 28 15.64 16.41 4.39
C LEU A 28 16.97 16.50 3.63
N ARG A 29 17.74 17.55 3.93
CA ARG A 29 19.03 17.82 3.26
C ARG A 29 20.14 16.82 3.59
N SER A 30 20.07 16.14 4.74
CA SER A 30 21.07 15.15 5.15
C SER A 30 20.52 14.17 6.20
N GLY A 31 21.16 13.00 6.31
CA GLY A 31 20.89 12.00 7.36
C GLY A 31 21.09 12.57 8.77
N ASP A 32 22.01 13.51 8.94
CA ASP A 32 22.28 14.16 10.23
C ASP A 32 21.07 14.93 10.78
N ALA A 33 20.18 15.41 9.89
CA ALA A 33 18.95 16.08 10.31
C ALA A 33 17.97 15.13 11.03
N LEU A 34 18.15 13.82 10.88
CA LEU A 34 17.37 12.77 11.54
C LEU A 34 17.94 12.40 12.91
N LEU A 35 19.24 12.58 13.13
CA LEU A 35 19.91 12.12 14.34
C LEU A 35 19.36 12.84 15.59
N GLY A 36 19.21 12.09 16.69
CA GLY A 36 18.68 12.57 17.96
C GLY A 36 17.18 12.89 17.94
N ARG A 37 16.46 12.69 16.83
CA ARG A 37 15.01 12.86 16.77
C ARG A 37 14.30 11.60 17.25
N SER A 38 13.16 11.76 17.92
CA SER A 38 12.27 10.65 18.22
C SER A 38 11.41 10.32 17.00
N ILE A 39 10.90 9.08 16.93
CA ILE A 39 9.95 8.64 15.89
C ILE A 39 8.76 9.59 15.84
N HIS A 40 8.18 9.90 17.00
CA HIS A 40 7.07 10.85 17.12
C HIS A 40 7.38 12.20 16.44
N GLY A 41 8.54 12.79 16.72
CA GLY A 41 8.94 14.06 16.14
C GLY A 41 9.13 14.00 14.62
N LEU A 42 9.57 12.86 14.09
CA LEU A 42 9.69 12.62 12.66
C LEU A 42 8.32 12.48 11.99
N LEU A 43 7.40 11.74 12.59
CA LEU A 43 6.03 11.59 12.07
C LEU A 43 5.25 12.91 12.12
N MET A 44 5.38 13.66 13.22
CA MET A 44 4.76 14.98 13.36
C MET A 44 5.27 16.00 12.33
N ARG A 45 6.53 15.89 11.90
CA ARG A 45 7.03 16.68 10.77
C ARG A 45 6.33 16.32 9.46
N GLY A 46 6.10 15.03 9.23
CA GLY A 46 5.31 14.57 8.07
C GLY A 46 3.88 15.12 8.10
N VAL A 47 3.27 15.20 9.28
CA VAL A 47 1.95 15.83 9.46
C VAL A 47 2.01 17.33 9.19
N ALA A 48 2.98 18.04 9.76
CA ALA A 48 3.15 19.48 9.54
C ALA A 48 3.45 19.84 8.08
N GLY A 49 4.12 18.95 7.35
CA GLY A 49 4.36 19.07 5.91
C GLY A 49 3.18 18.65 5.03
N GLY A 50 2.04 18.24 5.60
CA GLY A 50 0.85 17.81 4.86
C GLY A 50 0.97 16.43 4.19
N MET A 51 2.04 15.68 4.46
CA MET A 51 2.31 14.39 3.85
C MET A 51 1.57 13.25 4.55
N LEU A 52 1.37 13.36 5.87
CA LEU A 52 0.68 12.39 6.71
C LEU A 52 -0.58 13.01 7.33
N ALA A 53 -1.69 12.26 7.38
CA ALA A 53 -2.81 12.68 8.20
C ALA A 53 -2.50 12.45 9.69
N PRO A 54 -3.04 13.27 10.62
CA PRO A 54 -2.82 13.08 12.05
C PRO A 54 -3.24 11.70 12.58
N LYS A 55 -4.26 11.09 11.97
CA LYS A 55 -4.70 9.72 12.32
C LYS A 55 -3.65 8.67 11.97
N ASP A 56 -2.97 8.83 10.83
CA ASP A 56 -1.98 7.87 10.35
C ASP A 56 -0.71 7.98 11.18
N CYS A 57 -0.31 9.20 11.56
CA CYS A 57 0.77 9.43 12.52
C CYS A 57 0.58 8.63 13.81
N ARG A 58 -0.60 8.75 14.45
CA ARG A 58 -0.90 8.01 15.68
C ARG A 58 -0.89 6.50 15.47
N TYR A 59 -1.42 6.05 14.33
CA TYR A 59 -1.47 4.63 13.99
C TYR A 59 -0.07 4.04 13.78
N ILE A 60 0.77 4.69 12.97
CA ILE A 60 2.15 4.28 12.71
C ILE A 60 2.94 4.22 14.02
N GLU A 61 2.88 5.29 14.82
CA GLU A 61 3.60 5.36 16.09
C GLU A 61 3.23 4.22 17.04
N ALA A 62 1.93 3.95 17.19
CA ALA A 62 1.45 2.86 18.03
C ALA A 62 1.94 1.48 17.53
N GLN A 63 1.89 1.24 16.22
CA GLN A 63 2.33 -0.03 15.64
C GLN A 63 3.85 -0.23 15.73
N LEU A 64 4.65 0.80 15.45
CA LEU A 64 6.11 0.72 15.55
C LEU A 64 6.55 0.55 17.01
N THR A 65 5.96 1.30 17.93
CA THR A 65 6.23 1.16 19.38
C THR A 65 5.91 -0.26 19.85
N ARG A 66 4.79 -0.83 19.38
CA ARG A 66 4.39 -2.20 19.70
C ARG A 66 5.34 -3.24 19.12
N ALA A 67 5.79 -3.06 17.88
CA ALA A 67 6.77 -3.94 17.24
C ALA A 67 8.08 -4.01 18.03
N LEU A 68 8.58 -2.84 18.45
CA LEU A 68 9.81 -2.72 19.23
C LEU A 68 9.67 -3.33 20.63
N ARG A 69 8.51 -3.20 21.28
CA ARG A 69 8.26 -3.78 22.61
C ARG A 69 8.03 -5.29 22.60
N GLU A 70 7.36 -5.80 21.57
CA GLU A 70 7.00 -7.22 21.47
C GLU A 70 8.11 -8.07 20.82
N GLY A 71 9.19 -7.44 20.33
CA GLY A 71 10.25 -8.14 19.60
C GLY A 71 9.77 -8.78 18.29
N ARG A 72 8.66 -8.28 17.73
CA ARG A 72 8.04 -8.84 16.53
C ARG A 72 8.10 -7.85 15.39
N ASP A 73 8.58 -8.33 14.26
CA ASP A 73 8.53 -7.60 13.00
C ASP A 73 7.07 -7.26 12.67
N ARG A 74 6.79 -5.96 12.57
CA ARG A 74 5.52 -5.46 12.07
C ARG A 74 5.75 -4.54 10.89
N LYS A 75 4.88 -4.68 9.90
CA LYS A 75 4.81 -3.82 8.72
C LYS A 75 3.51 -3.05 8.75
N VAL A 76 3.58 -1.77 8.41
CA VAL A 76 2.45 -0.83 8.42
C VAL A 76 2.45 -0.14 7.07
N LEU A 77 1.46 -0.46 6.24
CA LEU A 77 1.23 0.23 4.97
C LEU A 77 0.42 1.49 5.21
N VAL A 78 0.86 2.61 4.64
CA VAL A 78 0.21 3.91 4.77
C VAL A 78 0.14 4.56 3.40
N SER A 79 -1.05 5.01 3.02
CA SER A 79 -1.25 5.84 1.83
C SER A 79 -1.13 7.30 2.22
N LEU A 80 -0.19 8.00 1.60
CA LEU A 80 0.07 9.41 1.82
C LEU A 80 -0.92 10.27 1.02
N ALA A 81 -1.06 11.54 1.38
CA ALA A 81 -1.99 12.47 0.74
C ALA A 81 -1.70 12.72 -0.75
N ASN A 82 -0.47 12.48 -1.19
CA ASN A 82 -0.02 12.65 -2.58
C ASN A 82 -0.20 11.38 -3.44
N GLY A 83 -0.86 10.34 -2.92
CA GLY A 83 -1.10 9.07 -3.62
C GLY A 83 0.03 8.05 -3.50
N GLN A 84 1.17 8.40 -2.88
CA GLN A 84 2.24 7.43 -2.65
C GLN A 84 1.90 6.47 -1.50
N HIS A 85 2.39 5.24 -1.60
CA HIS A 85 2.26 4.23 -0.56
C HIS A 85 3.61 3.96 0.10
N TYR A 86 3.64 4.05 1.43
CA TYR A 86 4.83 3.77 2.22
C TYR A 86 4.61 2.62 3.18
N GLU A 87 5.56 1.69 3.22
CA GLU A 87 5.62 0.63 4.22
C GLU A 87 6.60 1.04 5.33
N PHE A 88 6.09 1.20 6.55
CA PHE A 88 6.90 1.38 7.74
C PHE A 88 7.07 0.04 8.44
N SER A 89 8.29 -0.30 8.83
CA SER A 89 8.50 -1.48 9.67
C SER A 89 9.47 -1.18 10.80
N ALA A 90 9.28 -1.89 11.90
CA ALA A 90 10.19 -1.88 13.03
C ALA A 90 10.50 -3.32 13.44
N ARG A 91 11.76 -3.54 13.77
CA ARG A 91 12.28 -4.79 14.32
C ARG A 91 13.18 -4.49 15.51
N GLU A 92 13.19 -5.40 16.47
CA GLU A 92 14.16 -5.37 17.55
C GLU A 92 15.56 -5.66 16.99
N GLY A 93 16.59 -4.97 17.46
CA GLY A 93 17.97 -5.23 17.07
C GLY A 93 18.68 -6.12 18.07
N SER A 94 19.69 -6.83 17.60
CA SER A 94 20.46 -7.82 18.37
C SER A 94 21.27 -7.25 19.55
N GLN A 95 21.30 -5.93 19.77
CA GLN A 95 22.05 -5.25 20.84
C GLN A 95 21.31 -3.98 21.31
N GLU A 96 20.07 -4.10 21.79
CA GLU A 96 19.22 -3.03 22.38
C GLU A 96 18.80 -1.89 21.42
N LEU A 97 19.36 -1.84 20.21
CA LEU A 97 19.06 -0.82 19.21
C LEU A 97 17.93 -1.28 18.28
N GLY A 98 16.73 -0.72 18.41
CA GLY A 98 15.63 -0.96 17.48
C GLY A 98 15.96 -0.49 16.05
N VAL A 99 15.55 -1.23 15.02
CA VAL A 99 15.71 -0.81 13.62
C VAL A 99 14.34 -0.48 13.05
N ILE A 100 14.24 0.71 12.46
CA ILE A 100 13.08 1.15 11.71
C ILE A 100 13.47 1.26 10.25
N THR A 101 12.59 0.79 9.38
CA THR A 101 12.70 1.05 7.95
C THR A 101 11.42 1.67 7.42
N PHE A 102 11.57 2.43 6.35
CA PHE A 102 10.46 2.99 5.61
C PHE A 102 10.79 2.94 4.13
N GLU A 103 9.87 2.41 3.34
CA GLU A 103 10.07 2.13 1.93
C GLU A 103 8.89 2.66 1.13
N ASP A 104 9.18 3.33 0.02
CA ASP A 104 8.16 3.64 -0.98
C ASP A 104 7.80 2.34 -1.73
N VAL A 105 6.58 1.88 -1.54
CA VAL A 105 6.04 0.65 -2.13
C VAL A 105 4.94 0.95 -3.14
N THR A 106 4.85 2.19 -3.64
CA THR A 106 3.81 2.64 -4.58
C THR A 106 3.73 1.72 -5.79
N VAL A 107 4.86 1.49 -6.46
CA VAL A 107 4.93 0.62 -7.65
C VAL A 107 4.45 -0.80 -7.35
N ARG A 108 4.77 -1.33 -6.16
CA ARG A 108 4.35 -2.68 -5.75
C ARG A 108 2.83 -2.71 -5.51
N VAL A 109 2.30 -1.74 -4.77
CA VAL A 109 0.86 -1.63 -4.47
C VAL A 109 0.05 -1.47 -5.76
N GLU A 110 0.44 -0.56 -6.65
CA GLU A 110 -0.24 -0.34 -7.93
C GLU A 110 -0.19 -1.59 -8.83
N ALA A 111 0.94 -2.31 -8.85
CA ALA A 111 1.05 -3.55 -9.60
C ALA A 111 0.13 -4.65 -9.02
N GLU A 112 0.07 -4.78 -7.69
CA GLU A 112 -0.83 -5.72 -7.02
C GLU A 112 -2.31 -5.38 -7.28
N GLU A 113 -2.67 -4.10 -7.25
CA GLU A 113 -4.01 -3.63 -7.60
C GLU A 113 -4.36 -3.93 -9.05
N LYS A 114 -3.42 -3.70 -9.98
CA LYS A 114 -3.61 -4.02 -11.40
C LYS A 114 -3.76 -5.52 -11.63
N ILE A 115 -2.95 -6.36 -10.98
CA ILE A 115 -3.09 -7.83 -11.05
C ILE A 115 -4.47 -8.25 -10.52
N ARG A 116 -4.89 -7.70 -9.38
CA ARG A 116 -6.21 -7.97 -8.79
C ARG A 116 -7.34 -7.55 -9.73
N PHE A 117 -7.19 -6.42 -10.40
CA PHE A 117 -8.13 -5.96 -11.42
C PHE A 117 -8.17 -6.93 -12.60
N MET A 118 -7.02 -7.29 -13.18
CA MET A 118 -6.93 -8.22 -14.31
C MET A 118 -7.49 -9.61 -14.01
N ALA A 119 -7.39 -10.07 -12.75
CA ALA A 119 -7.98 -11.33 -12.32
C ALA A 119 -9.53 -11.30 -12.33
N ARG A 120 -10.14 -10.11 -12.22
CA ARG A 120 -11.59 -9.94 -12.06
C ARG A 120 -12.29 -9.22 -13.22
N TYR A 121 -11.58 -8.44 -13.99
CA TYR A 121 -12.14 -7.57 -15.02
C TYR A 121 -11.48 -7.81 -16.37
N ASP A 122 -12.25 -7.62 -17.43
CA ASP A 122 -11.75 -7.58 -18.78
C ASP A 122 -11.01 -6.26 -19.04
N ASN A 123 -9.76 -6.32 -19.51
CA ASN A 123 -8.92 -5.14 -19.64
C ASN A 123 -9.37 -4.17 -20.75
N LEU A 124 -10.10 -4.67 -21.76
CA LEU A 124 -10.55 -3.84 -22.87
C LEU A 124 -11.80 -3.04 -22.49
N THR A 125 -12.76 -3.69 -21.83
CA THR A 125 -14.07 -3.12 -21.53
C THR A 125 -14.21 -2.58 -20.11
N GLY A 126 -13.35 -3.02 -19.18
CA GLY A 126 -13.48 -2.72 -17.75
C GLY A 126 -14.65 -3.43 -17.06
N LEU A 127 -15.36 -4.31 -17.76
CA LEU A 127 -16.47 -5.10 -17.21
C LEU A 127 -15.95 -6.32 -16.43
N PRO A 128 -16.73 -6.89 -15.49
CA PRO A 128 -16.39 -8.16 -14.86
C PRO A 128 -16.09 -9.21 -15.92
N ASN A 129 -14.94 -9.86 -15.81
CA ASN A 129 -14.61 -10.96 -16.68
C ASN A 129 -15.53 -12.16 -16.37
N ARG A 130 -15.48 -13.19 -17.22
CA ARG A 130 -16.35 -14.36 -17.09
C ARG A 130 -16.24 -15.04 -15.72
N ALA A 131 -15.02 -15.16 -15.18
CA ALA A 131 -14.80 -15.80 -13.89
C ALA A 131 -15.45 -14.99 -12.74
N TYR A 132 -15.22 -13.68 -12.73
CA TYR A 132 -15.80 -12.82 -11.70
C TYR A 132 -17.31 -12.66 -11.83
N PHE A 133 -17.84 -12.61 -13.04
CA PHE A 133 -19.28 -12.66 -13.28
C PHE A 133 -19.92 -13.90 -12.63
N HIS A 134 -19.30 -15.09 -12.78
CA HIS A 134 -19.80 -16.30 -12.12
C HIS A 134 -19.74 -16.22 -10.59
N GLU A 135 -18.71 -15.59 -10.01
CA GLU A 135 -18.65 -15.33 -8.57
C GLU A 135 -19.80 -14.43 -8.12
N LEU A 136 -20.03 -13.31 -8.81
CA LEU A 136 -21.12 -12.37 -8.52
C LEU A 136 -22.50 -13.05 -8.58
N VAL A 137 -22.74 -13.88 -9.61
CA VAL A 137 -23.98 -14.65 -9.72
C VAL A 137 -24.13 -15.61 -8.54
N ARG A 138 -23.05 -16.31 -8.14
CA ARG A 138 -23.08 -17.23 -7.00
C ARG A 138 -23.41 -16.50 -5.69
N GLU A 139 -22.78 -15.36 -5.44
CA GLU A 139 -23.03 -14.52 -4.25
C GLU A 139 -24.46 -13.98 -4.23
N ALA A 140 -24.97 -13.52 -5.37
CA ALA A 140 -26.34 -13.03 -5.50
C ALA A 140 -27.38 -14.14 -5.24
N MET A 141 -27.13 -15.36 -5.72
CA MET A 141 -28.01 -16.51 -5.47
C MET A 141 -27.94 -17.00 -4.01
N ALA A 142 -26.79 -16.86 -3.34
CA ALA A 142 -26.61 -17.27 -1.95
C ALA A 142 -27.23 -16.30 -0.92
N SER A 143 -27.38 -15.02 -1.29
CA SER A 143 -27.89 -13.95 -0.42
C SER A 143 -29.39 -13.66 -0.60
N GLY A 144 -30.07 -14.34 -1.52
CA GLY A 144 -31.49 -14.14 -1.79
C GLY A 144 -32.40 -14.85 -0.78
N GLU A 145 -33.54 -14.22 -0.47
CA GLU A 145 -34.70 -14.94 0.07
C GLU A 145 -35.14 -16.01 -0.94
N GLN A 146 -35.69 -17.13 -0.45
CA GLN A 146 -36.02 -18.31 -1.27
C GLN A 146 -36.94 -18.02 -2.48
N ASP A 147 -37.70 -16.91 -2.44
CA ASP A 147 -38.65 -16.52 -3.48
C ASP A 147 -38.15 -15.40 -4.42
N ARG A 148 -36.87 -15.01 -4.35
CA ARG A 148 -36.32 -13.96 -5.22
C ARG A 148 -36.03 -14.49 -6.62
N LEU A 149 -36.78 -14.00 -7.61
CA LEU A 149 -36.54 -14.29 -9.03
C LEU A 149 -35.31 -13.54 -9.56
N CYS A 150 -34.47 -14.23 -10.35
CA CYS A 150 -33.31 -13.67 -11.04
C CYS A 150 -33.43 -13.93 -12.54
N GLY A 151 -33.08 -12.93 -13.37
CA GLY A 151 -33.05 -13.03 -14.82
C GLY A 151 -31.63 -12.86 -15.36
N LEU A 152 -31.25 -13.69 -16.33
CA LEU A 152 -29.99 -13.57 -17.06
C LEU A 152 -30.30 -13.16 -18.51
N ALA A 153 -29.74 -12.04 -18.94
CA ALA A 153 -29.76 -11.62 -20.34
C ALA A 153 -28.36 -11.81 -20.93
N VAL A 154 -28.30 -12.38 -22.13
CA VAL A 154 -27.08 -12.46 -22.94
C VAL A 154 -27.29 -11.59 -24.17
N LEU A 155 -26.41 -10.63 -24.35
CA LEU A 155 -26.41 -9.69 -25.46
C LEU A 155 -25.16 -9.97 -26.29
N ASP A 156 -25.34 -10.15 -27.59
CA ASP A 156 -24.25 -10.33 -28.53
C ASP A 156 -24.17 -9.12 -29.46
N LEU A 157 -22.97 -8.82 -29.96
CA LEU A 157 -22.75 -7.74 -30.91
C LEU A 157 -22.72 -8.32 -32.33
N ASP A 158 -23.80 -8.08 -33.08
CA ASP A 158 -23.90 -8.50 -34.48
C ASP A 158 -22.78 -7.88 -35.33
N ASP A 159 -22.26 -8.66 -36.28
CA ASP A 159 -21.21 -8.26 -37.23
C ASP A 159 -19.89 -7.73 -36.63
N PHE A 160 -19.64 -7.90 -35.32
CA PHE A 160 -18.43 -7.42 -34.66
C PHE A 160 -17.14 -7.98 -35.30
N LYS A 161 -17.19 -9.22 -35.80
CA LYS A 161 -16.09 -9.85 -36.53
C LYS A 161 -15.70 -9.08 -37.80
N SER A 162 -16.67 -8.66 -38.60
CA SER A 162 -16.45 -7.91 -39.84
C SER A 162 -15.76 -6.57 -39.58
N VAL A 163 -16.11 -5.91 -38.47
CA VAL A 163 -15.47 -4.67 -38.03
C VAL A 163 -13.99 -4.93 -37.69
N ASN A 164 -13.70 -5.93 -36.85
CA ASN A 164 -12.31 -6.28 -36.48
C ASN A 164 -11.47 -6.69 -37.71
N ASP A 165 -12.06 -7.43 -38.65
CA ASP A 165 -11.37 -7.92 -39.85
C ASP A 165 -11.09 -6.78 -40.86
N THR A 166 -11.90 -5.70 -40.87
CA THR A 166 -11.76 -4.56 -41.82
C THR A 166 -10.90 -3.42 -41.28
N LEU A 167 -11.00 -3.12 -39.99
CA LEU A 167 -10.29 -1.99 -39.36
C LEU A 167 -8.99 -2.41 -38.65
N GLY A 168 -8.75 -3.72 -38.53
CA GLY A 168 -7.57 -4.29 -37.88
C GLY A 168 -7.64 -4.25 -36.36
N HIS A 169 -6.98 -5.23 -35.74
CA HIS A 169 -6.62 -5.20 -34.31
C HIS A 169 -5.31 -4.39 -34.17
N PRO A 170 -5.28 -3.25 -33.46
CA PRO A 170 -4.02 -2.73 -32.96
C PRO A 170 -3.44 -3.64 -31.87
#